data_AF-A0A6P5S895-F1
#
_entry.id   AF-A0A6P5S895-F1
#
_cell.length_a   1.000
_cell.length_b   1.000
_cell.length_c   1.000
_cell.angle_alpha   90.00
_cell.angle_beta   90.00
_cell.angle_gamma   90.00
#
_symmetry.space_group_name_H-M   'P 1'
#
loop_
_entity.id
_entity.type
_entity.pdbx_description
1 polymer ?
#
loop_
_entity_poly.entity_id
_entity_poly.type
_entity_poly.pdbx_seq_one_letter_code
_entity_poly.pdbx_strand_id
1 'polypeptide(L)'
;MDSCGQFCDGFRAHLPGKVHPKAVEYSRLVPNVLWCKLLPCSSVLAEIFENDSPTVNDVALFFSPGDFERSTQQYFSLLGLLEMRDMALRSHINGVNLLILSSRRLNLDSCGLEVMESFLWGVYCPAKGHLAVPSLLFSDSQEHD
;
A
#
# COMPACT_ATOMS: atom_id res chain seq x y z
N MET A 1 -18.75 -0.38 -16.14
CA MET A 1 -17.51 -1.04 -16.57
C MET A 1 -17.02 -1.84 -15.39
N ASP A 2 -17.30 -3.14 -15.39
CA ASP A 2 -16.87 -4.03 -14.32
C ASP A 2 -15.34 -4.05 -14.29
N SER A 3 -14.79 -3.62 -13.16
CA SER A 3 -13.36 -3.68 -12.90
C SER A 3 -12.97 -5.15 -12.78
N CYS A 4 -12.36 -5.71 -13.83
CA CYS A 4 -11.80 -7.07 -13.82
C CYS A 4 -10.79 -7.15 -12.68
N GLY A 5 -11.15 -7.87 -11.61
CA GLY A 5 -10.23 -8.18 -10.52
C GLY A 5 -9.30 -9.30 -10.92
N GLN A 6 -8.06 -9.25 -10.43
CA GLN A 6 -7.06 -10.29 -10.64
C GLN A 6 -6.56 -10.78 -9.28
N PHE A 7 -6.19 -12.05 -9.21
CA PHE A 7 -5.44 -12.56 -8.05
C PHE A 7 -3.99 -12.06 -8.14
N CYS A 8 -3.49 -11.54 -7.02
CA CYS A 8 -2.12 -11.10 -6.83
C CYS A 8 -1.47 -11.94 -5.74
N ASP A 9 -0.42 -12.66 -6.11
CA ASP A 9 0.44 -13.45 -5.24
C ASP A 9 1.93 -13.22 -5.61
N GLY A 10 2.81 -14.02 -5.03
CA GLY A 10 4.25 -13.98 -5.34
C GLY A 10 5.05 -12.95 -4.53
N PHE A 11 4.44 -12.30 -3.54
CA PHE A 11 5.11 -11.36 -2.65
C PHE A 11 4.66 -11.52 -1.20
N ARG A 12 5.48 -11.01 -0.28
CA ARG A 12 5.23 -11.05 1.17
C ARG A 12 5.08 -9.65 1.71
N ALA A 13 4.15 -9.50 2.64
CA ALA A 13 3.94 -8.27 3.38
C ALA A 13 4.80 -8.26 4.65
N HIS A 14 5.44 -7.12 4.92
CA HIS A 14 6.27 -6.86 6.09
C HIS A 14 5.83 -5.56 6.75
N LEU A 15 5.80 -5.54 8.09
CA LEU A 15 5.51 -4.32 8.84
C LEU A 15 6.77 -3.43 8.90
N PRO A 16 6.63 -2.10 8.79
CA PRO A 16 7.69 -1.17 9.16
C PRO A 16 8.12 -1.32 10.63
N GLY A 17 9.35 -0.90 10.95
CA GLY A 17 9.87 -0.97 12.33
C GLY A 17 9.10 -0.11 13.34
N LYS A 18 8.49 0.99 12.88
CA LYS A 18 7.52 1.79 13.63
C LYS A 18 6.26 1.91 12.78
N VAL A 19 5.14 1.42 13.30
CA VAL A 19 3.85 1.46 12.59
C VAL A 19 2.71 1.54 13.60
N HIS A 20 1.59 2.13 13.19
CA HIS A 20 0.42 2.28 14.03
C HIS A 20 -0.16 0.90 14.44
N PRO A 21 -0.61 0.69 15.70
CA PRO A 21 -1.11 -0.60 16.19
C PRO A 21 -2.22 -1.22 15.32
N LYS A 22 -3.15 -0.41 14.79
CA LYS A 22 -4.19 -0.89 13.86
C LYS A 22 -3.62 -1.52 12.58
N ALA A 23 -2.50 -1.03 12.06
CA ALA A 23 -1.87 -1.64 10.89
C ALA A 23 -1.30 -3.03 11.21
N VAL A 24 -0.81 -3.24 12.44
CA VAL A 24 -0.38 -4.55 12.94
C VAL A 24 -1.56 -5.51 13.05
N GLU A 25 -2.74 -5.04 13.46
CA GLU A 25 -3.94 -5.86 13.51
C GLU A 25 -4.40 -6.27 12.11
N TYR A 26 -4.47 -5.32 11.18
CA TYR A 26 -4.89 -5.62 9.81
C TYR A 26 -3.88 -6.46 9.03
N SER A 27 -2.58 -6.34 9.30
CA SER A 27 -1.57 -7.14 8.60
C SER A 27 -1.72 -8.63 8.85
N ARG A 28 -2.18 -9.03 10.05
CA ARG A 28 -2.47 -10.43 10.39
C ARG A 28 -3.64 -11.02 9.59
N LEU A 29 -4.47 -10.16 9.01
CA LEU A 29 -5.64 -10.54 8.23
C LEU A 29 -5.35 -10.57 6.72
N VAL A 30 -4.15 -10.16 6.30
CA VAL A 30 -3.77 -10.16 4.89
C VAL A 30 -3.56 -11.60 4.43
N PRO A 31 -4.35 -12.11 3.46
CA PRO A 31 -4.17 -13.46 2.94
C PRO A 31 -2.93 -13.52 2.04
N ASN A 32 -2.40 -14.74 1.85
CA ASN A 32 -1.26 -14.99 0.95
C ASN A 32 -1.57 -14.66 -0.53
N VAL A 33 -2.84 -14.73 -0.92
CA VAL A 33 -3.31 -14.39 -2.26
C VAL A 33 -4.38 -13.31 -2.13
N LEU A 34 -4.14 -12.17 -2.75
CA LEU A 34 -5.04 -11.02 -2.72
C LEU A 34 -5.90 -10.99 -3.98
N TRP A 35 -7.21 -10.77 -3.84
CA TRP A 35 -8.02 -10.33 -4.98
C TRP A 35 -7.88 -8.81 -5.11
N CYS A 36 -7.34 -8.36 -6.24
CA CYS A 36 -6.96 -6.98 -6.46
C CYS A 36 -7.66 -6.40 -7.68
N LYS A 37 -8.04 -5.13 -7.59
CA LYS A 37 -8.43 -4.30 -8.73
C LYS A 37 -7.32 -3.32 -9.06
N LEU A 38 -7.06 -3.14 -10.35
CA LEU A 38 -6.12 -2.14 -10.83
C LEU A 38 -6.83 -0.77 -10.93
N LEU A 39 -6.25 0.27 -10.35
CA LEU A 39 -6.81 1.62 -10.32
C LEU A 39 -5.73 2.66 -10.67
N PRO A 40 -6.07 3.80 -11.28
CA PRO A 40 -5.10 4.89 -11.48
C PRO A 40 -4.55 5.40 -10.14
N CYS A 41 -3.23 5.61 -10.06
CA CYS A 41 -2.60 6.17 -8.86
C CYS A 41 -3.24 7.50 -8.46
N SER A 42 -3.51 8.40 -9.41
CA SER A 42 -4.15 9.69 -9.15
C SER A 42 -5.48 9.56 -8.42
N SER A 43 -6.32 8.59 -8.81
CA SER A 43 -7.61 8.34 -8.15
C SER A 43 -7.42 7.83 -6.72
N VAL A 44 -6.40 7.02 -6.48
CA VAL A 44 -6.12 6.44 -5.16
C VAL A 44 -5.50 7.48 -4.23
N LEU A 45 -4.55 8.27 -4.72
CA LEU A 45 -3.87 9.31 -3.96
C LEU A 45 -4.84 10.44 -3.59
N ALA A 46 -5.68 10.89 -4.52
CA ALA A 46 -6.71 11.88 -4.24
C ALA A 46 -7.73 11.41 -3.19
N GLU A 47 -7.97 10.09 -3.09
CA GLU A 47 -8.91 9.52 -2.12
C GLU A 47 -8.36 9.50 -0.68
N ILE A 48 -7.05 9.38 -0.51
CA ILE A 48 -6.43 9.22 0.83
C ILE A 48 -5.70 10.47 1.30
N PHE A 49 -4.99 11.12 0.38
CA PHE A 49 -4.02 12.17 0.70
C PHE A 49 -4.43 13.54 0.17
N GLU A 50 -5.64 13.69 -0.41
CA GLU A 50 -6.11 14.97 -0.96
C GLU A 50 -5.15 15.59 -2.01
N ASN A 51 -4.35 14.75 -2.67
CA ASN A 51 -3.25 15.08 -3.59
C ASN A 51 -1.92 15.51 -2.95
N ASP A 52 -1.77 15.41 -1.63
CA ASP A 52 -0.47 15.46 -0.98
C ASP A 52 0.35 14.20 -1.31
N SER A 53 1.68 14.38 -1.35
CA SER A 53 2.61 13.28 -1.62
C SER A 53 2.76 12.42 -0.36
N PRO A 54 2.46 11.11 -0.42
CA PRO A 54 2.65 10.23 0.72
C PRO A 54 4.13 10.09 1.04
N THR A 55 4.44 9.89 2.31
CA THR A 55 5.78 9.78 2.88
C THR A 55 6.00 8.39 3.46
N VAL A 56 7.21 8.10 3.93
CA VAL A 56 7.52 6.83 4.60
C VAL A 56 6.67 6.61 5.86
N ASN A 57 6.22 7.69 6.52
CA ASN A 57 5.38 7.59 7.71
C ASN A 57 3.96 7.07 7.41
N ASP A 58 3.52 7.15 6.14
CA ASP A 58 2.21 6.68 5.68
C ASP A 58 2.20 5.17 5.37
N VAL A 59 3.38 4.54 5.35
CA VAL A 59 3.53 3.12 5.01
C VAL A 59 2.97 2.26 6.14
N ALA A 60 1.99 1.43 5.81
CA ALA A 60 1.49 0.39 6.70
C ALA A 60 2.20 -0.95 6.46
N LEU A 61 2.57 -1.23 5.20
CA LEU A 61 3.23 -2.46 4.79
C LEU A 61 4.29 -2.19 3.72
N PHE A 62 5.43 -2.88 3.83
CA PHE A 62 6.35 -3.09 2.73
C PHE A 62 6.06 -4.45 2.08
N PHE A 63 6.27 -4.56 0.77
CA PHE A 63 6.18 -5.83 0.08
C PHE A 63 7.52 -6.20 -0.54
N SER A 64 7.91 -7.45 -0.35
CA SER A 64 9.10 -8.03 -0.96
C SER A 64 8.72 -9.21 -1.86
N PRO A 65 9.55 -9.59 -2.82
CA PRO A 65 9.34 -10.85 -3.52
C PRO A 65 9.30 -12.06 -2.57
N GLY A 66 8.57 -13.10 -2.99
CA GLY A 66 8.58 -14.41 -2.36
C GLY A 66 9.93 -15.14 -2.53
N ASP A 67 10.05 -16.33 -1.93
CA ASP A 67 11.33 -17.06 -1.88
C ASP A 67 11.71 -17.78 -3.18
N PHE A 68 10.77 -17.98 -4.10
CA PHE A 68 10.99 -18.73 -5.33
C PHE A 68 11.29 -17.80 -6.50
N GLU A 69 12.14 -18.24 -7.44
CA GLU A 69 12.47 -17.46 -8.64
C GLU A 69 11.22 -16.97 -9.40
N ARG A 70 10.20 -17.84 -9.52
CA ARG A 70 8.91 -17.46 -10.12
C ARG A 70 8.25 -16.30 -9.39
N SER A 71 8.24 -16.33 -8.05
CA SER A 71 7.69 -15.27 -7.21
C SER A 71 8.45 -13.96 -7.41
N THR A 72 9.78 -14.04 -7.50
CA THR A 72 10.65 -12.90 -7.80
C THR A 72 10.32 -12.27 -9.15
N GLN A 73 10.25 -13.09 -10.20
CA GLN A 73 9.91 -12.61 -11.55
C GLN A 73 8.52 -11.98 -11.59
N GLN A 74 7.55 -12.60 -10.92
CA GLN A 74 6.18 -12.09 -10.86
C GLN A 74 6.09 -10.76 -10.11
N TYR A 75 6.79 -10.61 -8.99
CA TYR A 75 6.84 -9.37 -8.22
C TYR A 75 7.40 -8.22 -9.05
N PHE A 76 8.56 -8.41 -9.70
CA PHE A 76 9.16 -7.35 -10.52
C PHE A 76 8.35 -7.05 -11.79
N SER A 77 7.70 -8.06 -12.38
CA SER A 77 6.78 -7.83 -13.50
C SER A 77 5.58 -6.98 -13.08
N LEU A 78 5.01 -7.25 -11.89
CA LEU A 78 3.93 -6.46 -11.33
C LEU A 78 4.38 -5.03 -11.01
N LEU A 79 5.51 -4.88 -10.31
CA LEU A 79 6.09 -3.58 -10.00
C LEU A 79 6.29 -2.74 -11.27
N GLY A 80 6.94 -3.32 -12.29
CA GLY A 80 7.13 -2.66 -13.58
C GLY A 80 5.82 -2.27 -14.26
N LEU A 81 4.78 -3.12 -14.18
CA LEU A 81 3.44 -2.80 -14.71
C LEU A 81 2.80 -1.61 -13.98
N LEU A 82 2.85 -1.59 -12.64
CA LEU A 82 2.29 -0.51 -11.83
C LEU A 82 3.00 0.82 -12.11
N GLU A 83 4.32 0.81 -12.24
CA GLU A 83 5.10 1.99 -12.57
C GLU A 83 4.85 2.48 -13.98
N MET A 84 4.90 1.58 -14.97
CA MET A 84 4.76 1.93 -16.38
C MET A 84 3.38 2.51 -16.69
N ARG A 85 2.33 1.98 -16.05
CA ARG A 85 0.94 2.38 -16.31
C ARG A 85 0.41 3.40 -15.31
N ASP A 86 1.23 3.80 -14.34
CA ASP A 86 0.81 4.65 -13.24
C ASP A 86 -0.45 4.14 -12.51
N MET A 87 -0.40 2.87 -12.10
CA MET A 87 -1.51 2.19 -11.45
C MET A 87 -1.15 1.74 -10.03
N ALA A 88 -2.18 1.59 -9.22
CA ALA A 88 -2.18 1.00 -7.90
C ALA A 88 -3.07 -0.25 -7.89
N LEU A 89 -2.79 -1.16 -6.96
CA LEU A 89 -3.72 -2.24 -6.64
C LEU A 89 -4.59 -1.84 -5.46
N ARG A 90 -5.86 -2.23 -5.50
CA ARG A 90 -6.79 -2.19 -4.37
C ARG A 90 -7.30 -3.58 -4.07
N SER A 91 -7.10 -4.03 -2.84
CA SER A 91 -7.74 -5.22 -2.29
C SER A 91 -8.66 -4.84 -1.13
N HIS A 92 -9.76 -5.54 -0.98
CA HIS A 92 -10.65 -5.38 0.17
C HIS A 92 -10.42 -6.53 1.14
N ILE A 93 -9.99 -6.21 2.35
CA ILE A 93 -9.59 -7.16 3.38
C ILE A 93 -10.37 -6.82 4.65
N ASN A 94 -11.29 -7.69 5.03
CA ASN A 94 -12.03 -7.61 6.30
C ASN A 94 -12.60 -6.21 6.64
N GLY A 95 -13.25 -5.55 5.67
CA GLY A 95 -13.91 -4.25 5.89
C GLY A 95 -13.03 -3.02 5.69
N VAL A 96 -11.73 -3.21 5.40
CA VAL A 96 -10.83 -2.12 5.01
C VAL A 96 -10.27 -2.37 3.61
N ASN A 97 -9.89 -1.31 2.91
CA ASN A 97 -9.14 -1.42 1.67
C ASN A 97 -7.65 -1.40 1.99
N LEU A 98 -6.91 -2.34 1.41
CA LEU A 98 -5.47 -2.28 1.28
C LEU A 98 -5.13 -1.77 -0.11
N LEU A 99 -4.35 -0.71 -0.16
CA LEU A 99 -3.84 -0.14 -1.40
C LEU A 99 -2.36 -0.43 -1.50
N ILE A 100 -1.92 -0.83 -2.69
CA ILE A 100 -0.53 -1.20 -2.96
C ILE A 100 -0.03 -0.37 -4.14
N LEU A 101 1.07 0.36 -3.93
CA LEU A 101 1.67 1.27 -4.89
C LEU A 101 3.17 1.02 -5.01
N SER A 102 3.78 1.52 -6.09
CA SER A 102 5.24 1.61 -6.19
C SER A 102 5.78 2.74 -5.30
N SER A 103 6.98 2.54 -4.76
CA SER A 103 7.77 3.54 -4.03
C SER A 103 8.04 4.81 -4.84
N ARG A 104 7.90 4.80 -6.18
CA ARG A 104 7.93 6.02 -7.01
C ARG A 104 6.84 7.02 -6.67
N ARG A 105 5.75 6.57 -6.06
CA ARG A 105 4.68 7.44 -5.56
C ARG A 105 4.90 7.91 -4.14
N LEU A 106 6.02 7.53 -3.52
CA LEU A 106 6.36 7.86 -2.15
C LEU A 106 7.48 8.90 -2.13
N ASN A 107 7.31 9.95 -1.34
CA ASN A 107 8.33 10.96 -1.14
C ASN A 107 9.41 10.41 -0.19
N LEU A 108 10.53 10.00 -0.79
CA LEU A 108 11.70 9.44 -0.11
C LEU A 108 12.73 10.51 0.29
N ASP A 109 12.52 11.79 -0.08
CA ASP A 109 13.47 12.87 0.19
C ASP A 109 13.73 13.04 1.70
N SER A 110 12.73 12.67 2.52
CA SER A 110 12.84 12.66 3.99
C SER A 110 13.72 11.54 4.56
N CYS A 111 14.09 10.53 3.76
CA CYS A 111 14.87 9.37 4.21
C CYS A 111 16.33 9.36 3.72
N GLY A 112 16.76 10.34 2.90
CA GLY A 112 18.15 10.42 2.40
C GLY A 112 18.59 9.21 1.57
N LEU A 113 17.63 8.45 1.04
CA LEU A 113 17.84 7.17 0.38
C LEU A 113 17.77 7.36 -1.14
N GLU A 114 18.80 7.99 -1.72
CA GLU A 114 18.81 8.41 -3.13
C GLU A 114 18.85 7.24 -4.14
N VAL A 115 19.15 6.01 -3.71
CA VAL A 115 19.31 4.85 -4.62
C VAL A 115 18.81 3.57 -3.96
N MET A 116 17.50 3.43 -3.78
CA MET A 116 16.91 2.11 -3.54
C MET A 116 16.22 1.63 -4.81
N GLU A 117 16.40 0.35 -5.15
CA GLU A 117 15.57 -0.28 -6.17
C GLU A 117 14.10 -0.09 -5.80
N SER A 118 13.28 0.27 -6.80
CA SER A 118 11.84 0.42 -6.60
C SER A 118 11.25 -0.78 -5.86
N PHE A 119 10.31 -0.53 -4.97
CA PHE A 119 9.62 -1.56 -4.21
C PHE A 119 8.13 -1.25 -4.10
N LEU A 120 7.34 -2.25 -3.71
CA LEU A 120 5.92 -2.08 -3.44
C LEU A 120 5.71 -1.77 -1.95
N TRP A 121 4.83 -0.82 -1.68
CA TRP A 121 4.39 -0.47 -0.34
C TRP A 121 2.87 -0.40 -0.31
N GLY A 122 2.29 -0.42 0.88
CA GLY A 122 0.86 -0.31 1.03
C GLY A 122 0.40 0.49 2.23
N VAL A 123 -0.83 0.96 2.12
CA VAL A 123 -1.55 1.77 3.09
C VAL A 123 -2.97 1.24 3.23
N TYR A 124 -3.51 1.30 4.44
CA TYR A 124 -4.91 0.95 4.70
C TYR A 124 -5.77 2.19 4.59
N CYS A 125 -6.92 2.09 3.90
CA CYS A 125 -7.94 3.12 3.92
C CYS A 125 -9.33 2.52 4.20
N PRO A 126 -10.27 3.30 4.78
CA PRO A 126 -11.63 2.85 4.97
C PRO A 126 -12.30 2.46 3.65
N ALA A 127 -13.15 1.42 3.67
CA ALA A 127 -14.01 1.12 2.53
C ALA A 127 -15.09 2.21 2.41
N LYS A 128 -15.10 2.98 1.31
CA LYS A 128 -16.20 3.93 1.00
C LYS A 128 -17.52 3.17 0.99
N GLY A 129 -18.38 3.43 1.98
CA GLY A 129 -19.71 2.81 2.10
C GLY A 129 -20.15 2.43 3.51
N HIS A 130 -19.27 2.47 4.51
CA HIS A 130 -19.70 2.43 5.92
C HIS A 130 -19.40 3.78 6.56
N LEU A 131 -20.45 4.54 6.90
CA LEU A 131 -20.34 5.69 7.80
C LEU A 131 -19.72 5.19 9.10
N ALA A 132 -18.43 5.44 9.29
CA ALA A 132 -17.76 5.34 10.56
C ALA A 132 -16.57 6.31 10.58
N VAL A 133 -16.92 7.56 10.87
CA VAL A 133 -16.09 8.57 11.55
C VAL A 133 -14.83 9.06 10.81
N PRO A 134 -14.55 10.38 10.77
CA PRO A 134 -13.39 10.92 10.07
C PRO A 134 -12.08 10.49 10.72
N SER A 135 -11.05 10.32 9.88
CA SER A 135 -9.63 10.54 10.21
C SER A 135 -9.16 10.09 11.60
N LEU A 136 -8.79 8.81 11.74
CA LEU A 136 -7.95 8.33 12.84
C LEU A 136 -6.61 7.76 12.35
N LEU A 137 -6.20 8.07 11.11
CA LEU A 137 -4.86 7.74 10.62
C LEU A 137 -3.91 8.95 10.65
N PHE A 138 -4.40 10.15 10.95
CA PHE A 138 -3.60 11.36 11.09
C PHE A 138 -4.13 12.13 12.32
N SER A 139 -3.22 12.56 13.20
CA SER A 139 -3.42 13.18 14.53
C SER A 139 -3.69 12.19 15.69
N ASP A 140 -2.93 12.12 16.78
CA ASP A 140 -1.92 13.01 17.36
C ASP A 140 -0.78 12.23 18.03
N SER A 141 0.44 12.73 17.90
CA SER A 141 1.50 12.49 18.89
C SER A 141 2.18 13.83 19.18
N GLN A 142 1.44 14.72 19.85
CA GLN A 142 2.09 15.63 20.80
C GLN A 142 2.13 14.90 22.14
N GLU A 143 3.31 14.41 22.53
CA GLU A 143 3.64 14.30 23.95
C GLU A 143 4.53 15.49 24.30
N HIS A 144 3.95 16.33 25.15
CA HIS A 144 4.61 17.39 25.88
C HIS A 144 5.00 16.77 27.23
N ASP A 145 6.30 16.71 27.51
CA ASP A 145 6.88 16.86 28.87
C ASP A 145 8.40 17.07 28.75
#